data_AF-A0A421EHV6-F1
#
_entry.id   AF-A0A421EHV6-F1
#
_cell.length_a   1.000
_cell.length_b   1.000
_cell.length_c   1.000
_cell.angle_alpha   90.00
_cell.angle_beta   90.00
_cell.angle_gamma   90.00
#
_symmetry.space_group_name_H-M   'P 1'
#
loop_
_entity.id
_entity.type
_entity.pdbx_description
1 polymer ?
#
loop_
_entity_poly.entity_id
_entity_poly.type
_entity_poly.pdbx_seq_one_letter_code
_entity_poly.pdbx_strand_id
1 'polypeptide(L)'
;MQTTTQHSPIDRRTLAIRGGIALALSLVVNGLIVGIVIATDAVQSFQPLAFPPVLFLSAVGAVGATIVYGLLQWRSARPNRLFAVITGVVLLLSFVPDVTFLPGRPGATTAGILVLMVMHVTVAGICYAVLTR
;
A
#
# COMPACT_ATOMS: atom_id res chain seq x y z
N MET A 1 -20.92 37.11 -3.88
CA MET A 1 -20.35 36.42 -5.06
C MET A 1 -19.62 35.18 -4.54
N GLN A 2 -20.25 34.00 -4.55
CA GLN A 2 -19.64 32.76 -4.04
C GLN A 2 -18.93 32.08 -5.22
N THR A 3 -17.60 32.08 -5.22
CA THR A 3 -16.80 31.24 -6.11
C THR A 3 -17.00 29.78 -5.72
N THR A 4 -17.94 29.11 -6.40
CA THR A 4 -18.02 27.64 -6.39
C THR A 4 -16.76 27.11 -7.06
N THR A 5 -15.79 26.67 -6.25
CA THR A 5 -14.65 25.90 -6.74
C THR A 5 -15.17 24.58 -7.31
N GLN A 6 -15.47 24.56 -8.60
CA GLN A 6 -15.76 23.36 -9.37
C GLN A 6 -14.59 22.38 -9.17
N HIS A 7 -14.86 21.25 -8.52
CA HIS A 7 -13.90 20.18 -8.38
C HIS A 7 -13.79 19.46 -9.71
N SER A 8 -12.81 19.85 -10.52
CA SER A 8 -12.49 19.13 -11.76
C SER A 8 -11.73 17.85 -11.42
N PRO A 9 -12.25 16.66 -11.79
CA PRO A 9 -11.54 15.41 -11.61
C PRO A 9 -10.18 15.44 -12.32
N ILE A 10 -9.18 14.77 -11.74
CA ILE A 10 -7.87 14.62 -12.37
C ILE A 10 -7.98 13.85 -13.68
N ASP A 11 -7.21 14.27 -14.67
CA ASP A 11 -7.11 13.59 -15.94
C ASP A 11 -6.63 12.14 -15.78
N ARG A 12 -7.16 11.25 -16.62
CA ARG A 12 -6.85 9.80 -16.57
C ARG A 12 -5.36 9.53 -16.78
N ARG A 13 -4.69 10.32 -17.61
CA ARG A 13 -3.25 10.18 -17.84
C ARG A 13 -2.45 10.51 -16.59
N THR A 14 -2.80 11.60 -15.90
CA THR A 14 -2.16 11.99 -14.65
C THR A 14 -2.38 10.94 -13.56
N LEU A 15 -3.60 10.40 -13.45
CA LEU A 15 -3.87 9.30 -12.53
C LEU A 15 -3.03 8.06 -12.85
N ALA A 16 -2.95 7.67 -14.13
CA ALA A 16 -2.16 6.50 -14.55
C ALA A 16 -0.65 6.69 -14.26
N ILE A 17 -0.10 7.87 -14.51
CA ILE A 17 1.31 8.19 -14.20
C ILE A 17 1.55 8.09 -12.69
N ARG A 18 0.68 8.71 -11.87
CA ARG A 18 0.80 8.67 -10.41
C ARG A 18 0.66 7.25 -9.87
N GLY A 19 -0.30 6.48 -10.39
CA GLY A 19 -0.46 5.07 -10.05
C GLY A 19 0.75 4.23 -10.42
N GLY A 20 1.34 4.45 -11.60
CA GLY A 20 2.57 3.80 -12.03
C GLY A 20 3.77 4.13 -11.13
N ILE A 21 3.91 5.39 -10.73
CA ILE A 21 4.95 5.82 -9.78
C ILE A 21 4.72 5.18 -8.40
N ALA A 22 3.49 5.17 -7.89
CA ALA A 22 3.15 4.56 -6.61
C ALA A 22 3.44 3.05 -6.61
N LEU A 23 3.10 2.35 -7.70
CA LEU A 23 3.42 0.94 -7.91
C LEU A 23 4.93 0.72 -7.91
N ALA A 24 5.67 1.43 -8.76
CA ALA A 24 7.12 1.28 -8.87
C ALA A 24 7.83 1.52 -7.53
N LEU A 25 7.48 2.61 -6.83
CA LEU A 25 8.04 2.91 -5.52
C LEU A 25 7.69 1.84 -4.47
N SER A 26 6.44 1.35 -4.47
CA SER A 26 6.03 0.29 -3.54
C SER A 26 6.83 -1.00 -3.75
N LEU A 27 7.03 -1.40 -5.01
CA LEU A 27 7.81 -2.59 -5.35
C LEU A 27 9.29 -2.42 -5.00
N VAL A 28 9.89 -1.28 -5.32
CA VAL A 28 11.30 -1.00 -5.02
C VAL A 28 11.53 -0.98 -3.52
N VAL A 29 10.74 -0.21 -2.76
CA VAL A 29 10.97 -0.05 -1.31
C VAL A 29 10.73 -1.38 -0.59
N ASN A 30 9.63 -2.09 -0.84
CA ASN A 30 9.40 -3.37 -0.18
C ASN A 30 10.37 -4.46 -0.64
N GLY A 31 10.78 -4.45 -1.92
CA GLY A 31 11.82 -5.33 -2.43
C GLY A 31 13.16 -5.10 -1.72
N LEU A 32 13.53 -3.84 -1.46
CA LEU A 32 14.71 -3.50 -0.68
C LEU A 32 14.60 -3.98 0.78
N ILE A 33 13.44 -3.81 1.42
CA ILE A 33 13.23 -4.30 2.80
C ILE A 33 13.41 -5.83 2.85
N VAL A 34 12.78 -6.58 1.94
CA VAL A 34 12.97 -8.04 1.85
C VAL A 34 14.43 -8.39 1.61
N GLY A 35 15.09 -7.71 0.67
CA GLY A 35 16.49 -7.94 0.35
C GLY A 35 17.42 -7.73 1.55
N ILE A 36 17.20 -6.67 2.33
CA ILE A 36 17.95 -6.40 3.56
C ILE A 36 17.71 -7.49 4.60
N VAL A 37 16.45 -7.88 4.82
CA VAL A 37 16.10 -8.91 5.80
C VAL A 37 16.76 -10.25 5.47
N ILE A 38 16.74 -10.65 4.20
CA ILE A 38 17.38 -11.89 3.75
C ILE A 38 18.90 -11.78 3.82
N ALA A 39 19.50 -10.66 3.39
CA ALA A 39 20.94 -10.49 3.39
C ALA A 39 21.58 -10.41 4.78
N THR A 40 20.78 -10.07 5.80
CA THR A 40 21.23 -9.91 7.20
C THR A 40 20.80 -11.05 8.12
N ASP A 41 20.01 -12.00 7.62
CA ASP A 41 19.33 -13.02 8.43
C ASP A 41 18.62 -12.42 9.66
N ALA A 42 18.06 -11.21 9.51
CA ALA A 42 17.50 -10.44 10.63
C ALA A 42 16.31 -11.13 11.31
N VAL A 43 15.60 -11.99 10.57
CA VAL A 43 14.49 -12.79 11.08
C VAL A 43 14.56 -14.19 10.49
N GLN A 44 13.92 -15.15 11.17
CA GLN A 44 13.82 -16.52 10.68
C GLN A 44 13.11 -16.58 9.32
N SER A 45 13.60 -17.44 8.43
CA SER A 45 13.05 -17.64 7.09
C SER A 45 11.55 -17.95 7.14
N PHE A 46 10.77 -17.10 6.50
CA PHE A 46 9.32 -17.12 6.59
C PHE A 46 8.73 -16.88 5.20
N GLN A 47 7.97 -17.86 4.69
CA GLN A 47 7.52 -17.85 3.29
C GLN A 47 6.76 -16.57 2.86
N PRO A 48 5.86 -15.99 3.68
CA PRO A 48 5.20 -14.73 3.35
C PRO A 48 6.16 -13.54 3.25
N LEU A 49 7.29 -13.59 3.95
CA LEU A 49 8.35 -12.59 3.90
C LEU A 49 9.43 -12.97 2.88
N ALA A 50 9.00 -13.17 1.63
CA ALA A 50 9.85 -13.49 0.49
C ALA A 50 9.50 -12.60 -0.71
N PHE A 51 10.40 -12.54 -1.70
CA PHE A 51 10.21 -11.67 -2.86
C PHE A 51 8.88 -11.90 -3.60
N PRO A 52 8.51 -13.13 -4.03
CA PRO A 52 7.32 -13.30 -4.86
C PRO A 52 6.02 -12.87 -4.15
N PRO A 53 5.74 -13.29 -2.90
CA PRO A 53 4.54 -12.83 -2.19
C PRO A 53 4.53 -11.33 -1.93
N VAL A 54 5.65 -10.76 -1.47
CA VAL A 54 5.72 -9.33 -1.10
C VAL A 54 5.53 -8.44 -2.31
N LEU A 55 6.21 -8.72 -3.42
CA LEU A 55 6.08 -7.92 -4.64
C LEU A 55 4.68 -8.04 -5.24
N PHE A 56 4.10 -9.25 -5.26
CA PHE A 56 2.75 -9.46 -5.77
C PHE A 56 1.70 -8.70 -4.94
N LEU A 57 1.72 -8.85 -3.61
CA LEU A 57 0.76 -8.16 -2.73
C LEU A 57 0.95 -6.64 -2.74
N SER A 58 2.18 -6.15 -2.85
CA SER A 58 2.48 -4.72 -3.01
C SER A 58 1.90 -4.18 -4.32
N ALA A 59 2.00 -4.94 -5.42
CA ALA A 59 1.41 -4.57 -6.69
C ALA A 59 -0.11 -4.51 -6.62
N VAL A 60 -0.75 -5.53 -6.04
CA VAL A 60 -2.20 -5.57 -5.84
C VAL A 60 -2.66 -4.39 -4.99
N GLY A 61 -1.96 -4.08 -3.90
CA GLY A 61 -2.26 -2.93 -3.05
C GLY A 61 -2.18 -1.60 -3.79
N ALA A 62 -1.10 -1.37 -4.54
CA ALA A 62 -0.90 -0.12 -5.28
C ALA A 62 -1.89 0.06 -6.44
N VAL A 63 -2.17 -1.00 -7.19
CA VAL A 63 -3.17 -0.99 -8.27
C VAL A 63 -4.56 -0.76 -7.70
N GLY A 64 -4.94 -1.47 -6.63
CA GLY A 64 -6.21 -1.30 -5.94
C GLY A 64 -6.39 0.13 -5.42
N ALA A 65 -5.36 0.70 -4.77
CA ALA A 65 -5.37 2.08 -4.29
C ALA A 65 -5.56 3.09 -5.44
N THR A 66 -4.90 2.89 -6.57
CA THR A 66 -5.04 3.74 -7.77
C THR A 66 -6.46 3.71 -8.32
N ILE A 67 -7.06 2.51 -8.42
CA ILE A 67 -8.45 2.34 -8.90
C ILE A 67 -9.42 3.03 -7.95
N VAL A 68 -9.29 2.81 -6.63
CA VAL A 68 -10.15 3.42 -5.61
C VAL A 68 -10.04 4.94 -5.64
N TYR A 69 -8.82 5.48 -5.69
CA TYR A 69 -8.61 6.92 -5.77
C TYR A 69 -9.19 7.50 -7.06
N GLY A 70 -8.97 6.83 -8.19
CA GLY A 70 -9.61 7.16 -9.45
C GLY A 70 -11.13 7.22 -9.33
N LEU A 71 -11.77 6.23 -8.72
CA LEU A 71 -13.21 6.23 -8.53
C LEU A 71 -13.70 7.39 -7.63
N LEU A 72 -12.94 7.69 -6.57
CA LEU A 72 -13.25 8.78 -5.64
C LEU A 72 -13.21 10.14 -6.32
N GLN A 73 -12.26 10.38 -7.22
CA GLN A 73 -12.18 11.63 -7.99
C GLN A 73 -13.44 11.90 -8.82
N TRP A 74 -14.16 10.85 -9.22
CA TRP A 74 -15.35 10.96 -10.09
C TRP A 74 -16.66 10.94 -9.29
N ARG A 75 -16.67 10.33 -8.10
CA ARG A 75 -17.88 10.12 -7.29
C ARG A 75 -17.96 10.97 -6.03
N SER A 76 -16.88 11.64 -5.62
CA SER A 76 -16.83 12.36 -4.36
C SER A 76 -16.49 13.84 -4.54
N ALA A 77 -17.15 14.70 -3.76
CA ALA A 77 -16.79 16.11 -3.63
C ALA A 77 -15.53 16.34 -2.78
N ARG A 78 -15.06 15.32 -2.03
CA ARG A 78 -13.88 15.38 -1.14
C ARG A 78 -13.03 14.11 -1.26
N PRO A 79 -12.46 13.83 -2.44
CA PRO A 79 -11.78 12.56 -2.72
C PRO A 79 -10.59 12.29 -1.80
N ASN A 80 -9.73 13.29 -1.52
CA ASN A 80 -8.56 13.10 -0.66
C ASN A 80 -8.93 12.69 0.78
N ARG A 81 -9.99 13.29 1.34
CA ARG A 81 -10.44 12.97 2.70
C ARG A 81 -11.00 11.56 2.79
N LEU A 82 -11.82 11.15 1.82
CA LEU A 82 -12.33 9.78 1.76
C LEU A 82 -11.21 8.78 1.50
N PHE A 83 -10.27 9.11 0.63
CA PHE A 83 -9.13 8.25 0.36
C PHE A 83 -8.26 8.05 1.59
N ALA A 84 -8.01 9.10 2.39
CA ALA A 84 -7.29 8.97 3.66
C ALA A 84 -7.98 7.97 4.61
N VAL A 85 -9.31 8.05 4.73
CA VAL A 85 -10.09 7.12 5.57
C VAL A 85 -10.01 5.70 5.01
N ILE A 86 -10.24 5.52 3.71
CA ILE A 86 -10.20 4.19 3.07
C ILE A 86 -8.81 3.58 3.18
N THR A 87 -7.75 4.34 2.92
CA THR A 87 -6.37 3.88 3.09
C THR A 87 -6.11 3.44 4.52
N GLY A 88 -6.56 4.20 5.53
CA GLY A 88 -6.45 3.81 6.93
C GLY A 88 -7.21 2.52 7.26
N VAL A 89 -8.46 2.40 6.79
CA VAL A 89 -9.28 1.20 6.99
C VAL A 89 -8.65 -0.02 6.33
N VAL A 90 -8.23 0.09 5.06
CA VAL A 90 -7.61 -1.02 4.30
C VAL A 90 -6.28 -1.43 4.93
N LEU A 91 -5.49 -0.47 5.42
CA LEU A 91 -4.26 -0.75 6.16
C LEU A 91 -4.57 -1.58 7.42
N LEU A 92 -5.53 -1.17 8.22
CA LEU A 92 -5.92 -1.93 9.42
C LEU A 92 -6.47 -3.32 9.05
N LEU A 93 -7.26 -3.43 7.98
CA LEU A 93 -7.74 -4.72 7.48
C LEU A 93 -6.59 -5.60 6.97
N SER A 94 -5.55 -5.02 6.38
CA SER A 94 -4.37 -5.78 5.93
C SER A 94 -3.56 -6.37 7.09
N PHE A 95 -3.69 -5.83 8.30
CA PHE A 95 -3.07 -6.40 9.50
C PHE A 95 -3.83 -7.59 10.07
N VAL A 96 -5.11 -7.78 9.72
CA VAL A 96 -5.90 -8.89 10.24
C VAL A 96 -5.23 -10.22 9.91
N PRO A 97 -4.81 -10.49 8.65
CA PRO A 97 -4.06 -11.70 8.37
C PRO A 97 -2.75 -11.85 9.13
N ASP A 98 -2.02 -10.75 9.32
CA ASP A 98 -0.76 -10.74 10.06
C ASP A 98 -0.93 -11.21 11.51
N VAL A 99 -2.04 -10.83 12.15
CA VAL A 99 -2.29 -11.14 13.57
C VAL A 99 -3.13 -12.40 13.79
N THR A 100 -3.96 -12.82 12.83
CA THR A 100 -4.85 -13.98 13.00
C THR A 100 -4.39 -15.24 12.28
N PHE A 101 -3.74 -15.12 11.11
CA PHE A 101 -3.41 -16.27 10.26
C PHE A 101 -1.92 -16.63 10.21
N LEU A 102 -1.03 -15.66 10.46
CA LEU A 102 0.41 -15.90 10.46
C LEU A 102 0.96 -16.53 11.75
N PRO A 103 0.43 -16.23 12.96
CA PRO A 103 0.90 -16.89 14.18
C PRO A 103 0.72 -18.41 14.08
N GLY A 104 1.76 -19.16 14.43
CA GLY A 104 1.75 -20.63 14.37
C GLY A 104 2.15 -21.23 13.02
N ARG A 105 2.43 -20.41 11.98
CA ARG A 105 3.06 -20.91 10.75
C ARG A 105 4.56 -21.19 10.95
N PRO A 106 5.13 -22.16 10.21
CA PRO A 106 6.57 -22.42 10.24
C PRO A 106 7.37 -21.15 9.92
N GLY A 107 8.34 -20.81 10.79
CA GLY A 107 9.19 -19.63 10.63
C GLY A 107 8.55 -18.29 11.02
N ALA A 108 7.27 -18.28 11.41
CA ALA A 108 6.59 -17.06 11.84
C ALA A 108 7.14 -16.59 13.20
N THR A 109 7.92 -15.52 13.19
CA THR A 109 8.39 -14.82 14.39
C THR A 109 7.65 -13.51 14.55
N THR A 110 7.52 -13.01 15.78
CA THR A 110 6.93 -11.67 16.03
C THR A 110 7.65 -10.60 15.23
N ALA A 111 8.98 -10.65 15.15
CA ALA A 111 9.77 -9.73 14.35
C ALA A 111 9.42 -9.82 12.85
N GLY A 112 9.32 -11.02 12.27
CA GLY A 112 8.94 -11.20 10.87
C GLY A 112 7.54 -10.69 10.54
N ILE A 113 6.58 -10.90 11.45
CA ILE A 113 5.22 -10.36 11.33
C ILE A 113 5.23 -8.82 11.37
N LEU A 114 5.98 -8.22 12.30
CA LEU A 114 6.12 -6.77 12.37
C LEU A 114 6.74 -6.17 11.11
N VAL A 115 7.72 -6.86 10.49
CA VAL A 115 8.30 -6.44 9.20
C VAL A 115 7.23 -6.42 8.09
N LEU A 116 6.37 -7.45 8.01
CA LEU A 116 5.26 -7.46 7.05
C LEU A 116 4.27 -6.31 7.29
N MET A 117 3.92 -6.05 8.55
CA MET A 117 3.07 -4.91 8.91
C MET A 117 3.70 -3.57 8.46
N VAL A 118 5.01 -3.40 8.64
CA VAL A 118 5.74 -2.21 8.16
C VAL A 118 5.70 -2.10 6.64
N MET A 119 5.79 -3.21 5.90
CA MET A 119 5.65 -3.21 4.45
C MET A 119 4.24 -2.78 4.01
N HIS A 120 3.19 -3.18 4.72
CA HIS A 120 1.82 -2.70 4.46
C HIS A 120 1.69 -1.19 4.69
N VAL A 121 2.25 -0.67 5.79
CA VAL A 121 2.30 0.77 6.08
C VAL A 121 3.04 1.52 4.96
N THR A 122 4.14 0.94 4.47
CA THR A 122 4.97 1.51 3.41
C THR A 122 4.17 1.67 2.11
N VAL A 123 3.49 0.61 1.65
CA VAL A 123 2.63 0.66 0.45
C VAL A 123 1.51 1.68 0.63
N ALA A 124 0.81 1.65 1.76
CA ALA A 124 -0.28 2.57 2.06
C ALA A 124 0.19 4.04 2.06
N GLY A 125 1.33 4.30 2.71
CA GLY A 125 1.93 5.64 2.80
C GLY A 125 2.38 6.16 1.43
N ILE A 126 3.07 5.34 0.63
CA ILE A 126 3.48 5.69 -0.74
C ILE A 126 2.26 5.99 -1.60
N CYS A 127 1.26 5.10 -1.60
CA CYS A 127 0.05 5.28 -2.40
C CYS A 127 -0.70 6.56 -1.99
N TYR A 128 -0.86 6.79 -0.69
CA TYR A 128 -1.46 8.03 -0.19
C TYR A 128 -0.68 9.25 -0.68
N ALA A 129 0.61 9.33 -0.40
CA ALA A 129 1.44 10.48 -0.72
C ALA A 129 1.51 10.76 -2.24
N VAL A 130 1.61 9.73 -3.08
CA VAL A 130 1.76 9.91 -4.53
C VAL A 130 0.43 10.24 -5.21
N LEU A 131 -0.68 9.62 -4.77
CA LEU A 131 -1.97 9.82 -5.42
C LEU A 131 -2.65 11.13 -5.01
N THR A 132 -2.49 11.58 -3.76
CA THR A 132 -3.16 12.79 -3.24
C THR A 132 -2.41 14.11 -3.43
N ARG A 133 -1.14 14.07 -3.86
CA ARG A 133 -0.42 15.25 -4.38
C ARG A 133 -0.93 15.59 -5.77
#